data_AF-A0A5E4DNG7-F1
#
_entry.id   AF-A0A5E4DNG7-F1
#
_cell.length_a   1.000
_cell.length_b   1.000
_cell.length_c   1.000
_cell.angle_alpha   90.00
_cell.angle_beta   90.00
_cell.angle_gamma   90.00
#
_symmetry.space_group_name_H-M   'P 1'
#
loop_
_entity.id
_entity.type
_entity.pdbx_description
1 polymer ?
#
loop_
_entity_poly.entity_id
_entity_poly.type
_entity_poly.pdbx_seq_one_letter_code
_entity_poly.pdbx_strand_id
1 'polypeptide(L)'
;MPLWQRLSLGGGELICSYCQTESSNLASECEFCGAPLKKQRPKMREFIYLEQCELPFGELSLFHTYDLLILLRLVREERTKCYHLMRGVQKGSKLIEIDSETLAFGESEYRRYTARMRVVEGLLIDRMGYKPKRVDNKLLESLRGKIENG
;
A
#
# COMPACT_ATOMS: atom_id res chain seq x y z
N MET A 1 17.40 -14.63 50.76
CA MET A 1 17.72 -15.89 50.07
C MET A 1 18.00 -15.59 48.59
N PRO A 2 18.96 -16.30 47.96
CA PRO A 2 19.98 -15.72 47.09
C PRO A 2 19.63 -15.57 45.58
N LEU A 3 20.43 -14.73 44.94
CA LEU A 3 20.40 -14.15 43.58
C LEU A 3 20.90 -15.06 42.42
N TRP A 4 20.84 -16.39 42.51
CA TRP A 4 21.62 -17.27 41.59
C TRP A 4 20.85 -18.41 40.92
N GLN A 5 19.68 -18.13 40.33
CA GLN A 5 19.05 -19.08 39.39
C GLN A 5 18.36 -18.36 38.21
N ARG A 6 19.01 -17.33 37.64
CA ARG A 6 18.74 -16.98 36.24
C ARG A 6 19.56 -17.90 35.36
N LEU A 7 18.90 -18.96 34.90
CA LEU A 7 19.33 -19.74 33.75
C LEU A 7 19.59 -18.77 32.60
N SER A 8 20.86 -18.65 32.22
CA SER A 8 21.28 -18.09 30.95
C SER A 8 20.78 -19.00 29.83
N LEU A 9 19.50 -18.84 29.47
CA LEU A 9 19.01 -19.19 28.15
C LEU A 9 19.10 -17.90 27.36
N GLY A 10 19.98 -17.87 26.36
CA GLY A 10 20.01 -16.85 25.32
C GLY A 10 18.72 -16.93 24.50
N GLY A 11 17.60 -16.58 25.10
CA GLY A 11 16.37 -16.23 24.40
C GLY A 11 16.57 -14.80 23.95
N GLY A 12 16.66 -14.57 22.64
CA GLY A 12 16.61 -13.20 22.16
C GLY A 12 15.36 -12.51 22.72
N GLU A 13 15.49 -11.26 23.08
CA GLU A 13 14.39 -10.42 23.52
C GLU A 13 13.94 -9.60 22.30
N LEU A 14 12.63 -9.60 22.03
CA LEU A 14 12.01 -8.77 21.01
C LEU A 14 11.41 -7.56 21.70
N ILE A 15 11.71 -6.37 21.20
CA ILE A 15 11.11 -5.12 21.69
C ILE A 15 9.83 -4.85 20.90
N CYS A 16 8.71 -4.68 21.59
CA CYS A 16 7.45 -4.33 20.95
C CYS A 16 7.55 -2.96 20.25
N SER A 17 7.31 -2.93 18.95
CA SER A 17 7.41 -1.69 18.16
C SER A 17 6.38 -0.60 18.50
N TYR A 18 5.37 -0.91 19.32
CA TYR A 18 4.32 0.03 19.72
C TYR A 18 4.60 0.65 21.09
N CYS A 19 4.69 -0.18 22.14
CA CYS A 19 4.86 0.27 23.53
C CYS A 19 6.29 0.16 24.06
N GLN A 20 7.22 -0.40 23.27
CA GLN A 20 8.63 -0.58 23.62
C GLN A 20 8.90 -1.54 24.80
N THR A 21 7.89 -2.29 25.25
CA THR A 21 8.08 -3.34 26.26
C THR A 21 8.87 -4.51 25.66
N GLU A 22 9.84 -5.01 26.42
CA GLU A 22 10.56 -6.25 26.12
C GLU A 22 9.61 -7.44 26.19
N SER A 23 9.77 -8.39 25.27
CA SER A 23 8.96 -9.59 25.21
C SER A 23 9.83 -10.76 24.80
N SER A 24 9.44 -11.96 25.24
CA SER A 24 10.15 -13.18 24.84
C SER A 24 10.06 -13.38 23.33
N ASN A 25 11.13 -13.88 22.69
CA ASN A 25 11.11 -14.17 21.24
C ASN A 25 10.06 -15.20 20.80
N LEU A 26 9.57 -16.01 21.74
CA LEU A 26 8.56 -17.02 21.48
C LEU A 26 7.15 -16.41 21.43
N ALA A 27 6.91 -15.27 22.08
CA ALA A 27 5.62 -14.61 22.11
C ALA A 27 5.16 -14.17 20.71
N SER A 28 3.87 -14.39 20.42
CA SER A 28 3.22 -13.90 19.20
C SER A 28 2.73 -12.47 19.36
N GLU A 29 2.35 -12.08 20.58
CA GLU A 29 1.74 -10.81 20.94
C GLU A 29 2.46 -10.21 22.15
N CYS A 30 2.47 -8.88 22.23
CA CYS A 30 3.06 -8.15 23.34
C CYS A 30 2.18 -8.29 24.58
N GLU A 31 2.78 -8.69 25.70
CA GLU A 31 2.05 -8.90 26.98
C GLU A 31 1.42 -7.60 27.53
N PHE A 32 1.98 -6.44 27.19
CA PHE A 32 1.48 -5.15 27.68
C PHE A 32 0.33 -4.61 26.81
N CYS A 33 0.54 -4.49 25.49
CA CYS A 33 -0.42 -3.81 24.61
C CYS A 33 -1.20 -4.76 23.67
N GLY A 34 -0.93 -6.06 23.71
CA GLY A 34 -1.55 -7.06 22.83
C GLY A 34 -1.16 -6.96 21.35
N ALA A 35 -0.22 -6.08 20.98
CA ALA A 35 0.18 -5.92 19.59
C ALA A 35 0.96 -7.14 19.07
N PRO A 36 0.74 -7.57 17.82
CA PRO A 36 1.46 -8.70 17.26
C PRO A 36 2.95 -8.36 17.06
N LEU A 37 3.83 -9.15 17.67
CA LEU A 37 5.29 -8.92 17.68
C LEU A 37 5.95 -9.32 16.36
N LYS A 38 5.40 -10.32 15.66
CA LYS A 38 5.97 -10.87 14.42
C LYS A 38 5.39 -10.23 13.15
N LYS A 39 4.40 -9.34 13.29
CA LYS A 39 3.78 -8.67 12.14
C LYS A 39 4.71 -7.59 11.61
N GLN A 40 5.05 -7.69 10.33
CA GLN A 40 5.89 -6.68 9.67
C GLN A 40 5.13 -5.35 9.57
N ARG A 41 5.78 -4.28 10.01
CA ARG A 41 5.24 -2.93 9.83
C ARG A 41 5.44 -2.48 8.39
N PRO A 42 4.49 -1.69 7.86
CA PRO A 42 4.69 -1.05 6.58
C PRO A 42 5.93 -0.14 6.60
N LYS A 43 6.75 -0.21 5.56
CA LYS A 43 7.99 0.57 5.44
C LYS A 43 7.91 1.50 4.24
N MET A 44 8.56 2.66 4.39
CA MET A 44 8.68 3.62 3.31
C MET A 44 9.65 3.08 2.26
N ARG A 45 9.29 3.21 0.99
CA ARG A 45 10.14 2.86 -0.14
C ARG A 45 10.80 4.10 -0.71
N GLU A 46 11.97 3.90 -1.32
CA GLU A 46 12.70 4.99 -1.96
C GLU A 46 11.98 5.48 -3.23
N PHE A 47 11.45 4.54 -4.03
CA PHE A 47 10.78 4.84 -5.29
C PHE A 47 9.44 4.11 -5.42
N ILE A 48 8.44 4.84 -5.93
CA ILE A 48 7.11 4.33 -6.25
C ILE A 48 6.82 4.55 -7.73
N TYR A 49 6.44 3.47 -8.41
CA TYR A 49 6.14 3.42 -9.84
C TYR A 49 4.85 2.62 -10.09
N LEU A 50 4.20 2.89 -11.22
CA LEU A 50 2.84 2.44 -11.52
C LEU A 50 2.68 0.92 -11.44
N GLU A 51 3.67 0.18 -11.95
CA GLU A 51 3.68 -1.27 -12.08
C GLU A 51 3.53 -1.96 -10.70
N GLN A 52 3.91 -1.27 -9.62
CA GLN A 52 3.75 -1.79 -8.27
C GLN A 52 2.27 -1.99 -7.89
N CYS A 53 1.31 -1.36 -8.58
CA CYS A 53 -0.11 -1.63 -8.36
C CYS A 53 -0.52 -3.06 -8.71
N GLU A 54 0.31 -3.78 -9.48
CA GLU A 54 0.09 -5.16 -9.86
C GLU A 54 0.49 -6.17 -8.77
N LEU A 55 1.22 -5.71 -7.75
CA LEU A 55 1.66 -6.55 -6.63
C LEU A 55 0.46 -7.16 -5.88
N PRO A 56 0.65 -8.34 -5.26
CA PRO A 56 -0.39 -8.95 -4.45
C PRO A 56 -0.71 -8.11 -3.21
N PHE A 57 -1.92 -8.28 -2.68
CA PHE A 57 -2.39 -7.56 -1.49
C PHE A 57 -1.41 -7.64 -0.32
N GLY A 58 -0.84 -8.83 -0.06
CA GLY A 58 0.12 -9.03 1.03
C GLY A 58 1.34 -8.11 0.91
N GLU A 59 1.88 -7.92 -0.28
CA GLU A 59 3.00 -7.02 -0.51
C GLU A 59 2.60 -5.55 -0.44
N LEU A 60 1.47 -5.17 -1.06
CA LEU A 60 0.93 -3.80 -0.99
C LEU A 60 0.62 -3.40 0.47
N SER A 61 0.19 -4.34 1.29
CA SER A 61 -0.07 -4.12 2.72
C SER A 61 1.18 -3.74 3.53
N LEU A 62 2.38 -3.96 2.98
CA LEU A 62 3.66 -3.57 3.58
C LEU A 62 4.17 -2.20 3.08
N PHE A 63 3.49 -1.54 2.15
CA PHE A 63 3.88 -0.20 1.69
C PHE A 63 3.52 0.82 2.76
N HIS A 64 4.35 1.83 2.99
CA HIS A 64 3.97 2.92 3.88
C HIS A 64 2.72 3.64 3.37
N THR A 65 1.93 4.23 4.27
CA THR A 65 0.69 4.95 3.87
C THR A 65 0.98 6.08 2.89
N TYR A 66 2.11 6.76 3.06
CA TYR A 66 2.60 7.76 2.11
C TYR A 66 2.80 7.20 0.70
N ASP A 67 3.42 6.02 0.60
CA ASP A 67 3.69 5.36 -0.69
C ASP A 67 2.40 4.93 -1.38
N LEU A 68 1.43 4.43 -0.61
CA LEU A 68 0.10 4.09 -1.13
C LEU A 68 -0.62 5.33 -1.69
N LEU A 69 -0.41 6.53 -1.13
CA LEU A 69 -0.98 7.76 -1.68
C LEU A 69 -0.35 8.10 -3.04
N ILE A 70 0.98 7.98 -3.16
CA ILE A 70 1.66 8.17 -4.44
C ILE A 70 1.16 7.16 -5.47
N LEU A 71 1.09 5.88 -5.09
CA LEU A 71 0.62 4.82 -5.97
C LEU A 71 -0.84 5.05 -6.40
N LEU A 72 -1.70 5.49 -5.48
CA LEU A 72 -3.09 5.86 -5.79
C LEU A 72 -3.16 6.97 -6.85
N ARG A 73 -2.29 7.97 -6.78
CA ARG A 73 -2.20 9.03 -7.79
C ARG A 73 -1.86 8.45 -9.15
N LEU A 74 -0.80 7.65 -9.25
CA LEU A 74 -0.34 7.04 -10.50
C LEU A 74 -1.44 6.16 -11.13
N VAL A 75 -2.09 5.31 -10.33
CA VAL A 75 -3.14 4.43 -10.83
C VAL A 75 -4.37 5.20 -11.30
N ARG A 76 -4.73 6.31 -10.62
CA ARG A 76 -5.84 7.18 -11.05
C ARG A 76 -5.53 7.86 -12.38
N GLU A 77 -4.30 8.32 -12.57
CA GLU A 77 -3.83 8.89 -13.83
C GLU A 77 -3.91 7.84 -14.94
N GLU A 78 -3.38 6.63 -14.72
CA GLU A 78 -3.37 5.60 -15.74
C GLU A 78 -4.78 5.12 -16.10
N ARG A 79 -5.63 4.86 -15.10
CA ARG A 79 -7.05 4.52 -15.33
C ARG A 79 -7.76 5.59 -16.18
N THR A 80 -7.43 6.86 -15.97
CA THR A 80 -8.00 7.97 -16.73
C THR A 80 -7.51 7.95 -18.18
N LYS A 81 -6.22 7.66 -18.42
CA LYS A 81 -5.68 7.43 -19.77
C LYS A 81 -6.38 6.26 -20.46
N CYS A 82 -6.49 5.10 -19.81
CA CYS A 82 -7.19 3.93 -20.36
C CYS A 82 -8.64 4.25 -20.72
N TYR A 83 -9.35 4.99 -19.87
CA TYR A 83 -10.72 5.43 -20.16
C TYR A 83 -10.78 6.31 -21.41
N HIS A 84 -9.89 7.30 -21.53
CA HIS A 84 -9.87 8.18 -22.70
C HIS A 84 -9.50 7.42 -23.98
N LEU A 85 -8.53 6.50 -23.92
CA LEU A 85 -8.15 5.64 -25.02
C LEU A 85 -9.32 4.76 -25.46
N MET A 86 -9.93 4.01 -24.53
CA MET A 86 -11.11 3.18 -24.78
C MET A 86 -12.23 3.98 -25.45
N ARG A 87 -12.54 5.18 -24.94
CA ARG A 87 -13.57 6.07 -25.52
C ARG A 87 -13.19 6.62 -26.89
N GLY A 88 -11.90 6.86 -27.13
CA GLY A 88 -11.36 7.26 -28.42
C GLY A 88 -11.54 6.17 -29.46
N VAL A 89 -11.11 4.95 -29.14
CA VAL A 89 -11.24 3.77 -30.01
C VAL A 89 -12.72 3.49 -30.33
N GLN A 90 -13.61 3.49 -29.32
CA GLN A 90 -15.05 3.31 -29.53
C GLN A 90 -15.71 4.38 -30.42
N LYS A 91 -15.14 5.59 -30.49
CA LYS A 91 -15.62 6.64 -31.41
C LYS A 91 -15.03 6.45 -32.80
N GLY A 92 -13.74 6.13 -32.89
CA GLY A 92 -13.05 5.85 -34.14
C GLY A 92 -13.63 4.64 -34.87
N SER A 93 -14.05 3.60 -34.15
CA SER A 93 -14.66 2.39 -34.71
C SER A 93 -16.00 2.65 -35.41
N LYS A 94 -16.64 3.80 -35.13
CA LYS A 94 -17.85 4.25 -35.85
C LYS A 94 -17.52 4.94 -37.17
N LEU A 95 -16.28 5.34 -37.37
CA LEU A 95 -15.80 6.08 -38.55
C LEU A 95 -14.96 5.19 -39.47
N ILE A 96 -14.21 4.25 -38.91
CA ILE A 96 -13.30 3.35 -39.60
C ILE A 96 -13.46 1.96 -38.95
N GLU A 97 -13.34 0.89 -39.72
CA GLU A 97 -13.34 -0.47 -39.18
C GLU A 97 -12.12 -0.68 -38.28
N ILE A 98 -12.36 -0.85 -36.98
CA ILE A 98 -11.34 -1.18 -35.99
C ILE A 98 -11.59 -2.63 -35.57
N ASP A 99 -10.49 -3.38 -35.48
CA ASP A 99 -10.51 -4.76 -35.03
C ASP A 99 -11.13 -4.91 -33.62
N SER A 100 -11.93 -5.97 -33.44
CA SER A 100 -12.64 -6.25 -32.19
C SER A 100 -11.70 -6.54 -31.01
N GLU A 101 -10.50 -7.04 -31.26
CA GLU A 101 -9.47 -7.34 -30.25
C GLU A 101 -8.95 -6.06 -29.61
N THR A 102 -8.68 -5.02 -30.42
CA THR A 102 -8.26 -3.70 -29.94
C THR A 102 -9.32 -3.06 -29.04
N LEU A 103 -10.59 -3.18 -29.40
CA LEU A 103 -11.71 -2.70 -28.57
C LEU A 103 -11.76 -3.45 -27.22
N ALA A 104 -11.68 -4.77 -27.26
CA ALA A 104 -11.70 -5.61 -26.06
C ALA A 104 -10.51 -5.33 -25.14
N PHE A 105 -9.33 -5.10 -25.71
CA PHE A 105 -8.11 -4.74 -24.98
C PHE A 105 -8.24 -3.40 -24.24
N GLY A 106 -8.78 -2.36 -24.90
CA GLY A 106 -9.00 -1.07 -24.26
C GLY A 106 -9.95 -1.17 -23.05
N GLU A 107 -11.00 -1.98 -23.15
CA GLU A 107 -11.92 -2.22 -22.04
C GLU A 107 -11.28 -3.02 -20.90
N SER A 108 -10.49 -4.04 -21.23
CA SER A 108 -9.86 -4.91 -20.23
C SER A 108 -8.85 -4.13 -19.39
N GLU A 109 -8.06 -3.25 -20.00
CA GLU A 109 -7.09 -2.40 -19.29
C GLU A 109 -7.79 -1.39 -18.36
N TYR A 110 -8.87 -0.75 -18.82
CA TYR A 110 -9.66 0.13 -17.94
C TYR A 110 -10.23 -0.62 -16.73
N ARG A 111 -10.76 -1.84 -16.93
CA ARG A 111 -11.28 -2.69 -15.84
C ARG A 111 -10.16 -3.11 -14.88
N ARG A 112 -9.00 -3.50 -15.42
CA ARG A 112 -7.80 -3.86 -14.66
C ARG A 112 -7.35 -2.73 -13.73
N TYR A 113 -7.09 -1.54 -14.27
CA TYR A 113 -6.66 -0.40 -13.45
C TYR A 113 -7.75 0.08 -12.49
N THR A 114 -9.02 -0.09 -12.83
CA THR A 114 -10.13 0.17 -11.88
C THR A 114 -10.08 -0.79 -10.68
N ALA A 115 -9.83 -2.08 -10.92
CA ALA A 115 -9.68 -3.07 -9.86
C ALA A 115 -8.43 -2.79 -9.00
N ARG A 116 -7.27 -2.54 -9.63
CA ARG A 116 -6.03 -2.20 -8.91
C ARG A 116 -6.19 -0.93 -8.06
N MET A 117 -6.85 0.09 -8.59
CA MET A 117 -7.17 1.29 -7.83
C MET A 117 -7.98 0.97 -6.57
N ARG A 118 -9.01 0.12 -6.68
CA ARG A 118 -9.86 -0.25 -5.54
C ARG A 118 -9.08 -0.97 -4.43
N VAL A 119 -8.09 -1.78 -4.79
CA VAL A 119 -7.19 -2.42 -3.80
C VAL A 119 -6.43 -1.37 -3.00
N VAL A 120 -5.81 -0.39 -3.68
CA VAL A 120 -5.05 0.68 -3.02
C VAL A 120 -5.99 1.57 -2.19
N GLU A 121 -7.18 1.90 -2.69
CA GLU A 121 -8.19 2.65 -1.94
C GLU A 121 -8.65 1.92 -0.68
N GLY A 122 -8.84 0.59 -0.75
CA GLY A 122 -9.19 -0.23 0.41
C GLY A 122 -8.13 -0.17 1.50
N LEU A 123 -6.86 -0.38 1.14
CA LEU A 123 -5.73 -0.28 2.08
C LEU A 123 -5.63 1.11 2.76
N LEU A 124 -5.95 2.18 2.03
CA LEU A 124 -5.97 3.53 2.60
C LEU A 124 -7.15 3.73 3.55
N ILE A 125 -8.33 3.21 3.21
CA ILE A 125 -9.50 3.23 4.10
C ILE A 125 -9.20 2.48 5.39
N ASP A 126 -8.60 1.29 5.30
CA ASP A 126 -8.26 0.47 6.48
C ASP A 126 -7.29 1.17 7.43
N ARG A 127 -6.42 2.06 6.91
CA ARG A 127 -5.36 2.71 7.69
C ARG A 127 -5.72 4.12 8.16
N MET A 128 -6.42 4.88 7.33
CA MET A 128 -6.71 6.30 7.58
C MET A 128 -8.20 6.53 7.91
N GLY A 129 -9.05 5.53 7.70
CA GLY A 129 -10.52 5.65 7.82
C GLY A 129 -11.19 6.33 6.63
N TYR A 130 -10.44 6.80 5.62
CA TYR A 130 -10.97 7.43 4.43
C TYR A 130 -10.05 7.26 3.23
N LYS A 131 -10.60 7.47 2.02
CA LYS A 131 -9.81 7.62 0.80
C LYS A 131 -9.76 9.09 0.36
N PRO A 132 -8.57 9.68 0.14
CA PRO A 132 -8.50 11.06 -0.34
C PRO A 132 -9.15 11.25 -1.71
N LYS A 133 -9.99 12.29 -1.83
CA LYS A 133 -10.62 12.66 -3.11
C LYS A 133 -9.58 13.08 -4.15
N ARG A 134 -8.53 13.77 -3.70
CA ARG A 134 -7.37 14.19 -4.50
C ARG A 134 -6.09 13.90 -3.71
N VAL A 135 -5.04 13.53 -4.44
CA VAL A 135 -3.68 13.41 -3.90
C VAL A 135 -2.83 14.39 -4.70
N ASP A 136 -2.65 15.59 -4.15
CA ASP A 136 -1.88 16.66 -4.77
C ASP A 136 -0.46 16.74 -4.17
N ASN A 137 0.41 17.51 -4.83
CA ASN A 137 1.78 17.70 -4.36
C ASN A 137 1.81 18.33 -2.96
N LYS A 138 0.89 19.27 -2.68
CA LYS A 138 0.79 19.92 -1.36
C LYS A 138 0.55 18.92 -0.23
N LEU A 139 -0.36 17.95 -0.42
CA LEU A 139 -0.60 16.88 0.54
C LEU A 139 0.65 16.01 0.73
N LEU A 140 1.29 15.60 -0.37
CA LEU A 140 2.47 14.74 -0.32
C LEU A 140 3.66 15.44 0.33
N GLU A 141 3.95 16.68 -0.04
CA GLU A 141 5.02 17.49 0.57
C GLU A 141 4.78 17.71 2.06
N SER A 142 3.55 18.03 2.47
CA SER A 142 3.19 18.19 3.88
C SER A 142 3.39 16.90 4.68
N LEU A 143 3.05 15.74 4.11
CA LEU A 143 3.26 14.45 4.75
C LEU A 143 4.74 14.07 4.81
N ARG A 144 5.48 14.29 3.72
CA ARG A 144 6.92 14.03 3.66
C ARG A 144 7.66 14.83 4.72
N GLY A 145 7.36 16.13 4.85
CA GLY A 145 7.97 16.97 5.89
C GLY A 145 7.68 16.51 7.32
N LYS A 146 6.52 15.89 7.58
CA LYS A 146 6.23 15.30 8.90
C LYS A 146 6.99 14.00 9.14
N ILE A 147 7.24 13.22 8.09
CA ILE A 147 7.98 11.96 8.17
C ILE A 147 9.48 12.23 8.38
N GLU A 148 10.03 13.24 7.72
CA GLU A 148 11.46 13.57 7.81
C GLU A 148 11.83 14.28 9.13
N ASN A 149 10.88 14.95 9.78
CA ASN A 149 11.10 15.72 11.01
C ASN A 149 10.54 15.06 12.28
N GLY A 150 9.97 13.86 12.18
CA GLY A 150 9.34 13.13 13.30
C GLY A 150 10.19 11.94 13.74
#